data_AF-A0A356PBF6-F1
#
_entry.id   AF-A0A356PBF6-F1
#
_cell.length_a   1.000
_cell.length_b   1.000
_cell.length_c   1.000
_cell.angle_alpha   90.00
_cell.angle_beta   90.00
_cell.angle_gamma   90.00
#
_symmetry.space_group_name_H-M   'P 1'
#
loop_
_entity.id
_entity.type
_entity.pdbx_description
1 polymer ?
#
loop_
_entity_poly.entity_id
_entity_poly.type
_entity_poly.pdbx_seq_one_letter_code
_entity_poly.pdbx_strand_id
1 'polypeptide(L)' 'SLAFSGPFFHEFVVETNVEPTIVNAWLLENKMISGLDLARFYPELDHHLLFCVTETKCKEDIDRLVARLGEIQ' A
#
# COMPACT_ATOMS: atom_id res chain seq x y z
N SER A 1 -7.28 -4.41 3.79
CA SER A 1 -8.34 -4.98 2.92
C SER A 1 -8.37 -4.23 1.59
N LEU A 2 -9.02 -4.76 0.55
CA LEU A 2 -9.31 -3.95 -0.65
C LEU A 2 -10.41 -2.94 -0.30
N ALA A 3 -10.19 -1.66 -0.61
CA ALA A 3 -11.12 -0.60 -0.23
C ALA A 3 -12.36 -0.49 -1.13
N PHE A 4 -12.23 -0.85 -2.41
CA PHE A 4 -13.30 -0.73 -3.40
C PHE A 4 -13.59 -2.08 -4.07
N SER A 5 -14.86 -2.36 -4.33
CA SER A 5 -15.31 -3.62 -4.95
C SER A 5 -15.38 -3.58 -6.48
N GLY A 6 -15.13 -2.42 -7.09
CA GLY A 6 -15.09 -2.27 -8.55
C GLY A 6 -13.91 -3.00 -9.19
N PRO A 7 -13.99 -3.31 -10.50
CA PRO A 7 -12.86 -3.90 -11.21
C PRO A 7 -11.68 -2.92 -11.21
N PHE A 8 -10.47 -3.46 -11.03
CA PHE A 8 -9.22 -2.72 -11.08
C PHE A 8 -8.23 -3.47 -11.97
N PHE A 9 -7.19 -2.76 -12.42
CA PHE A 9 -6.12 -3.34 -13.23
C PHE A 9 -4.84 -3.51 -12.40
N HIS A 10 -3.81 -2.74 -12.71
CA HIS A 10 -2.55 -2.70 -11.97
C HIS A 10 -2.57 -1.72 -10.79
N GLU A 11 -3.64 -0.95 -10.65
CA GLU A 11 -3.76 0.11 -9.66
C GLU A 11 -5.00 -0.11 -8.79
N PHE A 12 -4.80 -0.18 -7.47
CA PHE A 12 -5.86 -0.49 -6.50
C PHE A 12 -5.56 0.11 -5.13
N VAL A 13 -6.62 0.29 -4.33
CA VAL A 13 -6.54 0.91 -3.01
C VAL A 13 -6.70 -0.15 -1.92
N VAL A 14 -5.77 -0.11 -0.97
CA VAL A 14 -5.77 -0.95 0.22
C VAL A 14 -6.09 -0.11 1.45
N GLU A 15 -7.11 -0.51 2.18
CA GLU A 15 -7.41 -0.02 3.52
C GLU A 15 -6.51 -0.73 4.55
N THR A 16 -5.98 0.04 5.49
CA THR A 16 -5.04 -0.42 6.53
C THR A 16 -5.55 -0.02 7.91
N ASN A 17 -5.27 -0.83 8.94
CA ASN A 17 -5.58 -0.47 10.34
C ASN A 17 -4.52 0.47 10.96
N VAL A 18 -3.40 0.63 10.26
CA VAL A 18 -2.26 1.46 10.66
C VAL A 18 -2.21 2.68 9.75
N GLU A 19 -2.00 3.85 10.34
CA GLU A 19 -1.81 5.13 9.64
C GLU A 19 -0.83 5.01 8.46
N PRO A 20 -1.20 5.45 7.24
CA PRO A 20 -0.36 5.37 6.04
C PRO A 20 1.05 5.94 6.22
N THR A 21 1.19 7.00 7.02
CA THR A 21 2.48 7.62 7.32
C THR A 21 3.43 6.67 8.07
N ILE A 22 2.91 5.87 8.99
CA ILE A 22 3.67 4.87 9.75
C ILE A 22 4.05 3.71 8.82
N VAL A 23 3.10 3.22 8.01
CA VAL A 23 3.36 2.17 7.01
C VAL A 23 4.46 2.60 6.04
N ASN A 24 4.41 3.83 5.56
CA ASN A 24 5.41 4.39 4.65
C ASN A 24 6.80 4.47 5.29
N ALA A 25 6.89 4.92 6.55
CA ALA A 25 8.15 4.97 7.29
C ALA A 25 8.75 3.56 7.49
N TRP A 26 7.93 2.60 7.92
CA TRP A 26 8.34 1.21 8.12
C TRP A 26 8.88 0.55 6.85
N LEU A 27 8.18 0.71 5.73
CA LEU A 27 8.63 0.15 4.45
C LEU A 27 9.89 0.85 3.95
N LEU A 28 10.03 2.16 4.17
CA LEU A 28 11.20 2.92 3.78
C LEU A 28 12.46 2.46 4.53
N GLU A 29 12.36 2.19 5.84
CA GLU A 29 13.43 1.57 6.64
C GLU A 29 13.83 0.19 6.10
N ASN A 30 12.87 -0.54 5.54
CA ASN A 30 13.07 -1.82 4.87
C ASN A 30 13.48 -1.70 3.38
N LYS A 31 13.90 -0.51 2.93
CA LYS A 31 14.33 -0.21 1.56
C LYS A 31 13.22 -0.46 0.52
N MET A 32 11.97 -0.15 0.86
CA MET A 32 10.80 -0.30 0.01
C MET A 32 10.01 1.01 -0.04
N ILE A 33 9.52 1.36 -1.22
CA ILE A 33 8.55 2.44 -1.37
C ILE A 33 7.16 1.82 -1.22
N SER A 34 6.37 2.39 -0.32
CA SER A 34 4.99 2.00 -0.06
C SER A 34 4.01 2.57 -1.11
N GLY A 35 2.72 2.34 -0.90
CA GLY A 35 1.64 2.99 -1.65
C GLY A 35 1.54 4.49 -1.36
N LEU A 36 0.80 5.18 -2.21
CA LEU A 36 0.49 6.60 -2.03
C LEU A 36 -0.55 6.78 -0.94
N ASP A 37 -0.21 7.56 0.08
CA ASP A 37 -1.13 8.02 1.11
C ASP A 37 -2.20 8.94 0.50
N LEU A 38 -3.45 8.46 0.49
CA LEU A 38 -4.58 9.17 -0.11
C LEU A 38 -5.11 10.31 0.76
N ALA A 39 -4.85 10.31 2.07
CA ALA A 39 -5.27 11.35 3.02
C ALA A 39 -4.78 12.74 2.59
N ARG A 40 -3.63 12.78 1.91
CA ARG A 40 -2.99 13.99 1.36
C ARG A 40 -3.84 14.72 0.33
N PHE A 41 -4.76 14.01 -0.32
CA PHE A 41 -5.65 14.52 -1.37
C PHE A 41 -7.12 14.42 -0.98
N TYR A 42 -7.47 13.40 -0.19
CA TYR A 42 -8.82 13.06 0.24
C TYR A 42 -8.80 12.73 1.75
N PRO A 43 -9.03 13.72 2.63
CA PRO A 43 -8.96 13.53 4.07
C PRO A 43 -9.86 12.42 4.62
N GLU A 44 -10.96 12.10 3.92
CA GLU A 44 -11.86 11.00 4.24
C GLU A 44 -11.27 9.60 3.98
N LEU A 45 -10.12 9.52 3.30
CA LEU A 45 -9.38 8.29 2.99
C LEU A 45 -8.10 8.19 3.85
N ASP A 46 -8.19 8.57 5.13
CA ASP A 46 -7.07 8.68 6.07
C ASP A 46 -6.32 7.35 6.34
N HIS A 47 -6.96 6.22 6.09
CA HIS A 47 -6.39 4.88 6.25
C HIS A 47 -6.26 4.10 4.94
N HIS A 48 -6.03 4.82 3.83
CA HIS A 48 -6.01 4.23 2.49
C HIS A 48 -4.70 4.48 1.75
N LEU A 49 -4.14 3.40 1.21
CA LEU A 49 -2.92 3.41 0.39
C LEU A 49 -3.25 2.98 -1.04
N LEU A 50 -2.89 3.80 -2.02
CA LEU A 50 -2.98 3.46 -3.44
C LEU A 50 -1.69 2.77 -3.90
N PHE A 51 -1.82 1.54 -4.39
CA PHE A 51 -0.72 0.77 -4.97
C PHE A 51 -0.86 0.69 -6.47
N CYS A 52 0.27 0.79 -7.18
CA CYS A 52 0.37 0.54 -8.61
C CYS A 52 1.47 -0.48 -8.90
N VAL A 53 1.11 -1.59 -9.55
CA VAL A 53 1.97 -2.73 -9.85
C VAL A 53 2.20 -2.82 -11.36
N THR A 54 3.31 -2.25 -11.83
CA THR A 54 3.69 -2.29 -13.25
C THR A 54 4.44 -3.57 -13.63
N GLU A 55 4.64 -3.81 -14.92
CA GLU A 55 5.35 -4.97 -15.49
C GLU A 55 6.81 -5.10 -15.02
N THR A 56 7.37 -4.06 -14.40
CA THR A 56 8.72 -4.08 -13.82
C THR A 56 8.81 -4.79 -12.47
N LYS A 57 7.68 -5.17 -11.85
CA LYS A 57 7.64 -5.83 -10.54
C LYS A 57 7.52 -7.34 -10.71
N CYS A 58 8.38 -8.10 -10.03
CA CYS A 58 8.30 -9.55 -10.02
C CYS A 58 7.43 -10.05 -8.84
N LYS A 59 7.09 -11.34 -8.87
CA LYS A 59 6.31 -11.97 -7.80
C LYS A 59 7.04 -11.88 -6.46
N GLU A 60 8.36 -12.03 -6.47
CA GLU A 60 9.20 -11.97 -5.27
C GLU A 60 9.19 -10.56 -4.63
N ASP A 61 9.13 -9.49 -5.44
CA ASP A 61 8.98 -8.13 -4.93
C ASP A 61 7.65 -7.95 -4.20
N ILE A 62 6.57 -8.48 -4.79
CA ILE A 62 5.21 -8.42 -4.24
C ILE A 62 5.13 -9.25 -2.95
N ASP A 63 5.64 -10.48 -2.97
CA ASP A 63 5.65 -11.36 -1.80
C ASP A 63 6.47 -10.73 -0.66
N ARG A 64 7.58 -10.04 -0.98
CA ARG A 64 8.37 -9.29 0.02
C ARG A 64 7.60 -8.11 0.60
N LEU A 65 6.86 -7.36 -0.23
CA LEU A 65 6.01 -6.26 0.21
C LEU A 65 4.93 -6.77 1.17
N VAL A 66 4.24 -7.85 0.79
CA VAL A 66 3.19 -8.48 1.61
C VAL A 66 3.76 -8.98 2.94
N ALA A 67 4.93 -9.62 2.94
CA ALA A 67 5.57 -10.08 4.17
C ALA A 67 5.87 -8.92 5.13
N ARG A 68 6.45 -7.82 4.63
CA ARG A 68 6.77 -6.64 5.45
C ARG A 68 5.54 -5.90 5.95
N LEU A 69 4.47 -5.86 5.14
CA LEU A 69 3.18 -5.31 5.56
C LEU A 69 2.51 -6.18 6.63
N GLY A 70 2.63 -7.51 6.55
CA GLY A 70 2.09 -8.42 7.57
C GLY A 70 2.78 -8.34 8.92
N GLU A 71 4.02 -7.83 8.98
CA GLU A 71 4.75 -7.58 10.22
C GLU A 71 4.28 -6.30 10.93
N ILE A 72 3.61 -5.39 10.21
CA ILE A 72 3.04 -4.15 10.73
C ILE A 72 1.50 -4.22 10.68
N GLN A 73 0.90 -4.77 11.74
CA GLN A 73 -0.55 -4.83 11.93
C GLN A 73 -0.96 -4.26 13.28
#